data_AF-A0A1G2H6W5-F1
#
_entry.id   AF-A0A1G2H6W5-F1
#
_cell.length_a   1.000
_cell.length_b   1.000
_cell.length_c   1.000
_cell.angle_alpha   90.00
_cell.angle_beta   90.00
_cell.angle_gamma   90.00
#
_symmetry.space_group_name_H-M   'P 1'
#
loop_
_entity.id
_entity.type
_entity.pdbx_description
1 polymer ?
#
loop_
_entity_poly.entity_id
_entity_poly.type
_entity_poly.pdbx_seq_one_letter_code
_entity_poly.pdbx_strand_id
1 'polypeptide(L)'
;MNCHDCVGSVNLRNAQYVIFNKQYSKDEYFKALKELGLESRNSLAELKSKARDSWPRFISKYIHGLQNKDVVGDYIFNSKNVVRGFDSELLEDSRYINFGNKAKDCYDGYVVVDNCELSYEVTSAIALQNVKASYCVWHDFNVQYSDTCENSNNLFGCVSLRKKEYCILNKQYTKEEYERLLPKIIDHMNAIPFKDAKGRIYKYGEFFPVELSPFAYNETAAQEHFARDEQMAKDAGFLWRAQDVKNQKAEISPAELPDTIAGIGDDIAGKSIGCEHEGKCNEQCSLAFRITPDELEFYKKMNIPVPMLCQNCRHFQRLAQKNPLKLWDSKCMCAGAKSDNASYTNVQEHFHKADHCPNAFQTTYSPERREIIYCEQCYQTEVA
;
A
#
# COMPACT_ATOMS: atom_id res chain seq x y z
N MET A 1 8.80 18.09 11.62
CA MET A 1 10.08 18.32 10.92
C MET A 1 9.95 19.63 10.16
N ASN A 2 10.84 20.60 10.38
CA ASN A 2 10.78 21.91 9.72
C ASN A 2 12.04 22.08 8.84
N CYS A 3 12.03 21.46 7.66
CA CYS A 3 13.16 21.53 6.74
C CYS A 3 12.65 21.88 5.34
N HIS A 4 13.40 22.73 4.61
CA HIS A 4 13.12 23.09 3.23
C HIS A 4 14.43 23.16 2.42
N ASP A 5 14.35 23.22 1.09
CA ASP A 5 15.53 23.31 0.21
C ASP A 5 16.59 22.25 0.56
N CYS A 6 16.19 20.97 0.49
CA CYS A 6 17.01 19.82 0.84
C CYS A 6 17.11 18.82 -0.31
N VAL A 7 18.31 18.26 -0.55
CA VAL A 7 18.51 17.20 -1.55
C VAL A 7 19.35 16.06 -0.98
N GLY A 8 18.76 14.86 -0.88
CA GLY A 8 19.44 13.63 -0.45
C GLY A 8 19.91 13.59 1.02
N SER A 9 19.70 14.67 1.77
CA SER A 9 20.02 14.81 3.19
C SER A 9 19.02 14.08 4.09
N VAL A 10 19.48 13.68 5.29
CA VAL A 10 18.77 12.78 6.21
C VAL A 10 19.04 13.11 7.68
N ASN A 11 18.02 12.84 8.51
CA ASN A 11 17.94 13.12 9.96
C ASN A 11 18.17 14.60 10.34
N LEU A 12 17.98 15.52 9.39
CA LEU A 12 17.99 16.96 9.63
C LEU A 12 16.77 17.41 10.46
N ARG A 13 16.97 18.47 11.26
CA ARG A 13 15.92 19.22 11.94
C ARG A 13 16.18 20.72 11.78
N ASN A 14 15.12 21.50 11.56
CA ASN A 14 15.16 22.96 11.52
C ASN A 14 16.20 23.53 10.53
N ALA A 15 16.39 22.85 9.39
CA ALA A 15 17.50 23.07 8.45
C ALA A 15 16.99 23.49 7.07
N GLN A 16 17.78 24.33 6.38
CA GLN A 16 17.46 24.85 5.06
C GLN A 16 18.72 24.89 4.19
N TYR A 17 18.58 24.74 2.87
CA TYR A 17 19.69 24.79 1.91
C TYR A 17 20.78 23.72 2.18
N VAL A 18 20.36 22.44 2.29
CA VAL A 18 21.25 21.32 2.68
C VAL A 18 21.24 20.21 1.64
N ILE A 19 22.39 19.91 1.04
CA ILE A 19 22.57 18.83 0.06
C ILE A 19 23.48 17.76 0.69
N PHE A 20 22.98 16.52 0.82
CA PHE A 20 23.70 15.39 1.46
C PHE A 20 24.38 15.75 2.80
N ASN A 21 23.63 16.38 3.70
CA ASN A 21 24.05 16.85 5.03
C ASN A 21 25.18 17.91 5.04
N LYS A 22 25.55 18.45 3.88
CA LYS A 22 26.38 19.66 3.77
C LYS A 22 25.48 20.90 3.68
N GLN A 23 25.71 21.85 4.59
CA GLN A 23 25.07 23.17 4.59
C GLN A 23 25.64 24.05 3.48
N TYR A 24 24.78 24.83 2.82
CA TYR A 24 25.14 25.84 1.82
C TYR A 24 24.56 27.20 2.23
N SER A 25 25.10 28.30 1.69
CA SER A 25 24.33 29.55 1.61
C SER A 25 23.23 29.43 0.56
N LYS A 26 22.24 30.34 0.59
CA LYS A 26 21.10 30.31 -0.35
C LYS A 26 21.54 30.30 -1.82
N ASP A 27 22.46 31.20 -2.19
CA ASP A 27 22.87 31.37 -3.59
C ASP A 27 23.75 30.20 -4.06
N GLU A 28 24.64 29.70 -3.18
CA GLU A 28 25.42 28.49 -3.46
C GLU A 28 24.54 27.24 -3.56
N TYR A 29 23.45 27.15 -2.79
CA TYR A 29 22.49 26.07 -2.88
C TYR A 29 21.78 26.05 -4.23
N PHE A 30 21.23 27.18 -4.68
CA PHE A 30 20.54 27.22 -5.98
C PHE A 30 21.51 27.01 -7.15
N LYS A 31 22.78 27.43 -7.01
CA LYS A 31 23.84 27.06 -7.95
C LYS A 31 24.10 25.55 -7.95
N ALA A 32 24.35 24.94 -6.78
CA ALA A 32 24.61 23.51 -6.66
C ALA A 32 23.41 22.65 -7.10
N LEU A 33 22.17 23.09 -6.82
CA LEU A 33 20.93 22.45 -7.25
C LEU A 33 20.82 22.41 -8.78
N LYS A 34 21.20 23.50 -9.46
CA LYS A 34 21.26 23.55 -10.92
C LYS A 34 22.36 22.65 -11.49
N GLU A 35 23.50 22.57 -10.80
CA GLU A 35 24.61 21.66 -11.16
C GLU A 35 24.24 20.16 -11.02
N LEU A 36 23.14 19.81 -10.34
CA LEU A 36 22.63 18.43 -10.29
C LEU A 36 21.87 17.99 -11.56
N GLY A 37 21.49 18.90 -12.47
CA GLY A 37 20.85 18.58 -13.74
C GLY A 37 19.58 17.73 -13.62
N LEU A 38 18.67 18.06 -12.71
CA LEU A 38 17.50 17.23 -12.36
C LEU A 38 16.50 17.01 -13.51
N GLU A 39 16.61 17.78 -14.59
CA GLU A 39 15.89 17.63 -15.85
C GLU A 39 16.38 16.45 -16.72
N SER A 40 17.56 15.89 -16.41
CA SER A 40 18.10 14.67 -17.01
C SER A 40 17.57 13.43 -16.28
N ARG A 41 17.12 12.45 -17.06
CA ARG A 41 16.70 11.14 -16.55
C ARG A 41 17.87 10.43 -15.88
N ASN A 42 19.05 10.48 -16.51
CA ASN A 42 20.29 9.87 -16.02
C ASN A 42 20.78 10.54 -14.74
N SER A 43 20.93 11.87 -14.71
CA SER A 43 21.38 12.59 -13.50
C SER A 43 20.42 12.40 -12.32
N LEU A 44 19.11 12.37 -12.58
CA LEU A 44 18.11 12.06 -11.56
C LEU A 44 18.19 10.60 -11.08
N ALA A 45 18.52 9.64 -11.95
CA ALA A 45 18.71 8.24 -11.59
C ALA A 45 19.98 8.04 -10.73
N GLU A 46 21.10 8.67 -11.11
CA GLU A 46 22.34 8.69 -10.32
C GLU A 46 22.11 9.31 -8.93
N LEU A 47 21.42 10.45 -8.88
CA LEU A 47 21.07 11.11 -7.61
C LEU A 47 20.18 10.22 -6.73
N LYS A 48 19.19 9.54 -7.31
CA LYS A 48 18.34 8.58 -6.60
C LYS A 48 19.14 7.38 -6.08
N SER A 49 20.09 6.85 -6.84
CA SER A 49 20.98 5.77 -6.36
C SER A 49 21.83 6.25 -5.19
N LYS A 50 22.53 7.38 -5.36
CA LYS A 50 23.35 8.01 -4.32
C LYS A 50 22.56 8.29 -3.03
N ALA A 51 21.32 8.75 -3.16
CA ALA A 51 20.40 8.92 -2.03
C ALA A 51 20.11 7.59 -1.33
N ARG A 52 19.62 6.58 -2.08
CA ARG A 52 19.29 5.23 -1.56
C ARG A 52 20.48 4.47 -0.98
N ASP A 53 21.71 4.76 -1.40
CA ASP A 53 22.95 4.20 -0.84
C ASP A 53 23.51 4.99 0.36
N SER A 54 23.00 6.21 0.58
CA SER A 54 23.36 7.05 1.73
C SER A 54 22.39 6.89 2.90
N TRP A 55 21.08 6.82 2.64
CA TRP A 55 20.04 6.79 3.68
C TRP A 55 20.18 5.65 4.70
N PRO A 56 20.55 4.40 4.33
CA PRO A 56 20.67 3.31 5.30
C PRO A 56 21.77 3.49 6.35
N ARG A 57 22.69 4.46 6.17
CA ARG A 57 23.75 4.80 7.13
C ARG A 57 23.26 5.65 8.31
N PHE A 58 21.95 5.97 8.33
CA PHE A 58 21.32 6.82 9.31
C PHE A 58 20.19 6.07 10.01
N ILE A 59 19.92 6.44 11.26
CA ILE A 59 18.92 5.79 12.09
C ILE A 59 17.51 6.02 11.55
N SER A 60 16.71 4.95 11.58
CA SER A 60 15.27 4.93 11.28
C SER A 60 14.51 4.45 12.51
N LYS A 61 13.32 5.01 12.75
CA LYS A 61 12.45 4.61 13.85
C LYS A 61 11.74 3.29 13.50
N TYR A 62 11.67 2.34 14.43
CA TYR A 62 11.09 1.01 14.17
C TYR A 62 9.62 1.00 13.69
N ILE A 63 8.80 1.96 14.13
CA ILE A 63 7.44 2.28 13.64
C ILE A 63 7.25 3.80 13.70
N HIS A 64 6.27 4.36 12.99
CA HIS A 64 6.06 5.83 12.99
C HIS A 64 5.00 6.30 13.99
N GLY A 65 4.25 5.38 14.61
CA GLY A 65 3.17 5.68 15.55
C GLY A 65 3.55 6.51 16.78
N LEU A 66 2.53 7.05 17.44
CA LEU A 66 2.60 7.78 18.71
C LEU A 66 1.50 7.25 19.65
N GLN A 67 1.79 7.26 20.96
CA GLN A 67 0.84 6.96 22.05
C GLN A 67 0.12 5.60 21.91
N ASN A 68 0.79 4.58 21.35
CA ASN A 68 0.17 3.31 21.01
C ASN A 68 -0.02 2.36 22.20
N LYS A 69 -1.05 1.51 22.09
CA LYS A 69 -1.32 0.36 22.97
C LYS A 69 -1.88 -0.79 22.13
N ASP A 70 -1.49 -2.03 22.46
CA ASP A 70 -1.92 -3.31 21.85
C ASP A 70 -1.98 -3.33 20.30
N VAL A 71 -0.86 -2.92 19.69
CA VAL A 71 -0.66 -2.58 18.26
C VAL A 71 0.22 -3.57 17.50
N VAL A 72 0.00 -3.74 16.19
CA VAL A 72 1.06 -3.80 15.14
C VAL A 72 0.50 -3.24 13.81
N GLY A 73 1.25 -2.60 12.90
CA GLY A 73 2.67 -2.23 12.96
C GLY A 73 3.09 -1.47 11.69
N ASP A 74 2.95 -0.15 11.71
CA ASP A 74 2.95 0.71 10.53
C ASP A 74 3.08 2.20 10.93
N TYR A 75 2.27 3.08 10.35
CA TYR A 75 2.16 4.49 10.68
C TYR A 75 0.86 4.82 11.48
N ILE A 76 0.30 3.87 12.26
CA ILE A 76 -0.89 4.01 13.15
C ILE A 76 -0.74 4.98 14.33
N PHE A 77 -1.75 5.81 14.53
CA PHE A 77 -2.12 6.47 15.80
C PHE A 77 -3.51 5.94 16.22
N ASN A 78 -4.09 6.05 17.42
CA ASN A 78 -3.66 6.55 18.72
C ASN A 78 -4.51 5.85 19.84
N SER A 79 -5.16 4.70 19.55
CA SER A 79 -4.58 3.35 19.69
C SER A 79 -4.87 2.71 21.06
N LYS A 80 -5.01 1.38 21.10
CA LYS A 80 -5.40 0.40 22.16
C LYS A 80 -5.75 -0.93 21.44
N ASN A 81 -5.16 -1.13 20.26
CA ASN A 81 -5.89 -1.23 19.00
C ASN A 81 -5.06 -1.98 17.95
N VAL A 82 -5.72 -2.84 17.17
CA VAL A 82 -5.21 -3.42 15.91
C VAL A 82 -4.10 -4.46 16.07
N VAL A 83 -4.38 -5.69 15.64
CA VAL A 83 -3.35 -6.63 15.12
C VAL A 83 -3.89 -7.24 13.83
N ARG A 84 -3.46 -6.90 12.60
CA ARG A 84 -2.25 -6.18 12.13
C ARG A 84 -2.67 -5.13 11.09
N GLY A 85 -2.26 -3.87 11.23
CA GLY A 85 -2.64 -2.77 10.33
C GLY A 85 -1.46 -2.16 9.56
N PHE A 86 -1.77 -1.58 8.40
CA PHE A 86 -0.84 -0.77 7.58
C PHE A 86 -1.52 0.53 7.12
N ASP A 87 -0.78 1.65 7.06
CA ASP A 87 -1.24 3.04 6.89
C ASP A 87 -2.62 3.37 7.54
N SER A 88 -2.72 3.46 8.88
CA SER A 88 -4.03 3.57 9.59
C SER A 88 -4.11 4.65 10.72
N GLU A 89 -5.29 4.96 11.30
CA GLU A 89 -5.48 6.00 12.35
C GLU A 89 -6.81 5.83 13.18
N LEU A 90 -6.75 5.81 14.52
CA LEU A 90 -7.85 5.77 15.52
C LEU A 90 -8.83 4.54 15.48
N LEU A 91 -8.33 3.30 15.58
CA LEU A 91 -9.12 2.06 15.34
C LEU A 91 -9.36 1.06 16.53
N GLU A 92 -10.38 1.16 17.38
CA GLU A 92 -10.52 0.27 18.56
C GLU A 92 -10.78 -1.24 18.22
N ASP A 93 -10.39 -2.15 19.16
CA ASP A 93 -10.36 -3.65 19.24
C ASP A 93 -10.21 -4.52 17.96
N SER A 94 -9.80 -3.90 16.87
CA SER A 94 -9.57 -4.39 15.51
C SER A 94 -8.62 -5.59 15.30
N ARG A 95 -8.84 -6.35 14.21
CA ARG A 95 -7.82 -7.21 13.60
C ARG A 95 -7.87 -7.22 12.05
N TYR A 96 -6.79 -6.69 11.45
CA TYR A 96 -6.39 -6.65 10.02
C TYR A 96 -7.31 -5.96 8.97
N ILE A 97 -6.82 -5.57 7.78
CA ILE A 97 -5.42 -5.58 7.27
C ILE A 97 -4.83 -4.18 7.00
N ASN A 98 -5.53 -3.29 6.30
CA ASN A 98 -5.11 -1.90 5.93
C ASN A 98 -6.32 -1.16 5.29
N PHE A 99 -6.26 0.09 4.81
CA PHE A 99 -5.47 1.26 5.20
C PHE A 99 -6.40 2.19 6.01
N GLY A 100 -6.69 1.81 7.26
CA GLY A 100 -7.96 2.17 7.92
C GLY A 100 -7.95 3.41 8.81
N ASN A 101 -9.03 4.21 8.78
CA ASN A 101 -9.07 5.53 9.42
C ASN A 101 -10.53 6.01 9.56
N LYS A 102 -11.37 5.65 10.54
CA LYS A 102 -11.20 5.29 11.96
C LYS A 102 -12.22 4.17 12.29
N ALA A 103 -11.93 3.11 13.07
CA ALA A 103 -12.79 1.89 13.10
C ALA A 103 -12.75 1.07 14.41
N LYS A 104 -13.89 0.73 15.01
CA LYS A 104 -14.06 0.32 16.43
C LYS A 104 -15.20 -0.73 16.64
N ASP A 105 -15.15 -1.98 16.19
CA ASP A 105 -14.04 -2.91 16.27
C ASP A 105 -14.14 -3.95 15.13
N CYS A 106 -12.99 -4.45 14.67
CA CYS A 106 -12.87 -5.07 13.34
C CYS A 106 -12.27 -6.49 13.34
N TYR A 107 -12.43 -7.21 12.22
CA TYR A 107 -11.93 -8.55 11.96
C TYR A 107 -12.00 -8.80 10.44
N ASP A 108 -10.84 -8.88 9.78
CA ASP A 108 -10.63 -8.62 8.35
C ASP A 108 -10.85 -7.16 7.91
N GLY A 109 -10.20 -6.78 6.80
CA GLY A 109 -10.27 -5.43 6.25
C GLY A 109 -9.32 -5.19 5.08
N TYR A 110 -9.90 -4.75 3.95
CA TYR A 110 -9.23 -4.05 2.85
C TYR A 110 -10.25 -3.19 2.07
N VAL A 111 -10.68 -2.00 2.50
CA VAL A 111 -10.21 -1.08 3.53
C VAL A 111 -11.40 -0.67 4.42
N VAL A 112 -11.17 0.04 5.52
CA VAL A 112 -12.24 0.42 6.47
C VAL A 112 -11.96 1.79 7.09
N VAL A 113 -12.84 2.77 6.84
CA VAL A 113 -12.65 4.16 7.29
C VAL A 113 -13.92 4.76 7.94
N ASP A 114 -13.69 5.73 8.83
CA ASP A 114 -14.57 6.47 9.77
C ASP A 114 -15.80 5.84 10.50
N ASN A 115 -15.65 5.70 11.82
CA ASN A 115 -16.64 5.42 12.89
C ASN A 115 -17.50 4.15 12.70
N CYS A 116 -16.88 2.97 12.93
CA CYS A 116 -17.51 1.66 12.71
C CYS A 116 -17.65 0.84 13.99
N GLU A 117 -18.79 0.17 14.25
CA GLU A 117 -18.96 -0.71 15.43
C GLU A 117 -19.95 -1.90 15.17
N LEU A 118 -19.64 -3.17 14.87
CA LEU A 118 -18.39 -3.94 14.74
C LEU A 118 -18.38 -4.72 13.39
N SER A 119 -17.38 -5.58 13.09
CA SER A 119 -17.21 -6.14 11.72
C SER A 119 -16.75 -7.60 11.61
N TYR A 120 -17.07 -8.24 10.46
CA TYR A 120 -16.31 -9.33 9.79
C TYR A 120 -16.92 -9.66 8.40
N GLU A 121 -16.30 -10.44 7.50
CA GLU A 121 -14.96 -10.20 6.93
C GLU A 121 -15.15 -9.28 5.68
N VAL A 122 -14.25 -8.31 5.41
CA VAL A 122 -14.58 -7.04 4.71
C VAL A 122 -13.55 -6.56 3.68
N THR A 123 -14.06 -6.16 2.51
CA THR A 123 -13.34 -5.39 1.48
C THR A 123 -14.37 -4.56 0.68
N SER A 124 -14.68 -3.28 0.87
CA SER A 124 -14.14 -2.15 1.67
C SER A 124 -15.34 -1.28 2.18
N ALA A 125 -15.19 -0.43 3.23
CA ALA A 125 -16.34 0.18 3.93
C ALA A 125 -16.21 1.62 4.54
N ILE A 126 -17.38 2.27 4.72
CA ILE A 126 -17.78 3.47 5.54
C ILE A 126 -19.30 3.30 5.85
N ALA A 127 -19.96 3.79 6.90
CA ALA A 127 -19.63 4.18 8.29
C ALA A 127 -20.84 3.63 9.11
N LEU A 128 -20.61 3.02 10.26
CA LEU A 128 -21.28 1.73 10.50
C LEU A 128 -21.79 1.47 11.92
N GLN A 129 -22.82 0.62 12.02
CA GLN A 129 -22.98 -0.33 13.14
C GLN A 129 -23.38 -1.74 12.67
N ASN A 130 -22.47 -2.71 12.87
CA ASN A 130 -22.52 -4.16 12.60
C ASN A 130 -22.57 -4.67 11.14
N VAL A 131 -21.45 -5.27 10.69
CA VAL A 131 -21.24 -5.83 9.33
C VAL A 131 -20.95 -7.33 9.35
N LYS A 132 -21.50 -8.04 8.37
CA LYS A 132 -21.38 -9.49 8.16
C LYS A 132 -20.88 -9.75 6.71
N ALA A 133 -20.13 -10.83 6.49
CA ALA A 133 -19.13 -10.93 5.42
C ALA A 133 -19.51 -10.39 4.02
N SER A 134 -18.57 -9.68 3.37
CA SER A 134 -18.95 -8.52 2.54
C SER A 134 -17.93 -8.09 1.47
N TYR A 135 -18.46 -7.53 0.37
CA TYR A 135 -17.73 -6.76 -0.65
C TYR A 135 -18.77 -5.90 -1.39
N CYS A 136 -18.81 -4.55 -1.40
CA CYS A 136 -17.92 -3.51 -0.90
C CYS A 136 -18.72 -2.19 -0.63
N VAL A 137 -19.71 -2.15 0.30
CA VAL A 137 -20.78 -1.11 0.25
C VAL A 137 -21.21 -0.43 1.57
N TRP A 138 -21.59 0.84 1.42
CA TRP A 138 -21.55 1.94 2.38
C TRP A 138 -22.97 2.59 2.47
N HIS A 139 -23.36 3.12 3.65
CA HIS A 139 -24.69 3.73 3.96
C HIS A 139 -25.93 2.81 4.18
N ASP A 140 -25.78 1.50 4.32
CA ASP A 140 -26.90 0.56 4.53
C ASP A 140 -26.96 -0.03 5.97
N PHE A 141 -28.10 -0.65 6.36
CA PHE A 141 -28.27 -1.32 7.67
C PHE A 141 -28.76 -2.78 7.54
N ASN A 142 -28.12 -3.69 8.28
CA ASN A 142 -28.37 -5.14 8.28
C ASN A 142 -28.32 -5.77 6.86
N VAL A 143 -27.10 -5.85 6.31
CA VAL A 143 -26.81 -6.36 4.97
C VAL A 143 -25.93 -7.61 5.05
N GLN A 144 -26.26 -8.64 4.26
CA GLN A 144 -25.55 -9.92 4.23
C GLN A 144 -25.36 -10.39 2.78
N TYR A 145 -24.14 -10.81 2.41
CA TYR A 145 -23.78 -11.34 1.09
C TYR A 145 -24.33 -10.52 -0.11
N SER A 146 -24.25 -9.20 -0.05
CA SER A 146 -24.86 -8.29 -1.04
C SER A 146 -23.85 -7.25 -1.57
N ASP A 147 -24.06 -6.77 -2.79
CA ASP A 147 -23.14 -5.88 -3.53
C ASP A 147 -23.86 -4.71 -4.24
N THR A 148 -23.21 -3.56 -4.28
CA THR A 148 -23.63 -2.31 -4.96
C THR A 148 -25.07 -1.86 -4.64
N CYS A 149 -25.54 -2.09 -3.40
CA CYS A 149 -26.81 -1.58 -2.89
C CYS A 149 -26.67 -0.14 -2.34
N GLU A 150 -27.76 0.62 -2.31
CA GLU A 150 -27.72 2.02 -1.85
C GLU A 150 -28.98 2.41 -1.06
N ASN A 151 -28.79 2.99 0.13
CA ASN A 151 -29.85 3.48 1.02
C ASN A 151 -30.95 2.42 1.28
N SER A 152 -30.56 1.19 1.61
CA SER A 152 -31.41 0.00 1.69
C SER A 152 -31.17 -0.81 2.97
N ASN A 153 -32.18 -1.54 3.44
CA ASN A 153 -32.17 -2.17 4.77
C ASN A 153 -32.66 -3.62 4.76
N ASN A 154 -32.10 -4.49 5.62
CA ASN A 154 -32.52 -5.91 5.74
C ASN A 154 -32.42 -6.66 4.40
N LEU A 155 -31.18 -6.90 3.94
CA LEU A 155 -30.86 -7.51 2.66
C LEU A 155 -30.10 -8.83 2.82
N PHE A 156 -30.47 -9.82 2.00
CA PHE A 156 -29.75 -11.08 1.88
C PHE A 156 -29.53 -11.46 0.40
N GLY A 157 -28.28 -11.60 -0.04
CA GLY A 157 -27.96 -12.05 -1.40
C GLY A 157 -28.38 -11.09 -2.52
N CYS A 158 -28.36 -9.78 -2.28
CA CYS A 158 -28.90 -8.78 -3.20
C CYS A 158 -27.81 -8.02 -3.98
N VAL A 159 -28.14 -7.54 -5.18
CA VAL A 159 -27.22 -6.81 -6.08
C VAL A 159 -27.92 -5.59 -6.70
N SER A 160 -27.26 -4.43 -6.68
CA SER A 160 -27.69 -3.21 -7.41
C SER A 160 -29.07 -2.63 -7.01
N LEU A 161 -29.52 -2.84 -5.77
CA LEU A 161 -30.78 -2.27 -5.27
C LEU A 161 -30.63 -0.82 -4.79
N ARG A 162 -31.70 -0.03 -4.91
CA ARG A 162 -31.74 1.35 -4.39
C ARG A 162 -33.06 1.62 -3.66
N LYS A 163 -32.98 2.16 -2.44
CA LYS A 163 -34.14 2.52 -1.60
C LYS A 163 -35.12 1.35 -1.40
N LYS A 164 -34.59 0.20 -0.96
CA LYS A 164 -35.34 -1.05 -0.75
C LYS A 164 -35.22 -1.59 0.68
N GLU A 165 -36.17 -2.42 1.05
CA GLU A 165 -36.20 -3.10 2.34
C GLU A 165 -36.73 -4.53 2.23
N TYR A 166 -36.31 -5.41 3.15
CA TYR A 166 -36.76 -6.81 3.30
C TYR A 166 -36.66 -7.61 1.99
N CYS A 167 -35.42 -7.70 1.46
CA CYS A 167 -35.15 -8.36 0.18
C CYS A 167 -34.27 -9.61 0.32
N ILE A 168 -34.66 -10.66 -0.40
CA ILE A 168 -33.88 -11.90 -0.54
C ILE A 168 -33.71 -12.15 -2.04
N LEU A 169 -32.47 -12.26 -2.52
CA LEU A 169 -32.14 -12.49 -3.95
C LEU A 169 -32.87 -11.51 -4.90
N ASN A 170 -32.74 -10.21 -4.62
CA ASN A 170 -33.42 -9.09 -5.32
C ASN A 170 -34.96 -9.09 -5.32
N LYS A 171 -35.62 -10.07 -4.70
CA LYS A 171 -37.08 -10.04 -4.50
C LYS A 171 -37.42 -9.38 -3.17
N GLN A 172 -38.32 -8.40 -3.22
CA GLN A 172 -38.90 -7.75 -2.04
C GLN A 172 -40.06 -8.58 -1.47
N TYR A 173 -40.13 -8.66 -0.15
CA TYR A 173 -41.13 -9.40 0.62
C TYR A 173 -41.84 -8.49 1.64
N THR A 174 -42.90 -8.98 2.30
CA THR A 174 -43.32 -8.33 3.56
C THR A 174 -42.29 -8.61 4.66
N LYS A 175 -42.32 -7.81 5.72
CA LYS A 175 -41.45 -7.99 6.88
C LYS A 175 -41.61 -9.38 7.50
N GLU A 176 -42.85 -9.82 7.67
CA GLU A 176 -43.23 -11.10 8.30
C GLU A 176 -42.79 -12.29 7.43
N GLU A 177 -42.85 -12.15 6.11
CA GLU A 177 -42.31 -13.14 5.18
C GLU A 177 -40.79 -13.24 5.28
N TYR A 178 -40.09 -12.10 5.29
CA TYR A 178 -38.63 -12.02 5.40
C TYR A 178 -38.14 -12.65 6.71
N GLU A 179 -38.70 -12.23 7.84
CA GLU A 179 -38.34 -12.72 9.19
C GLU A 179 -38.59 -14.24 9.34
N ARG A 180 -39.57 -14.79 8.62
CA ARG A 180 -39.87 -16.24 8.57
C ARG A 180 -38.98 -17.02 7.60
N LEU A 181 -38.46 -16.38 6.55
CA LEU A 181 -37.66 -17.03 5.51
C LEU A 181 -36.16 -17.06 5.86
N LEU A 182 -35.60 -15.96 6.37
CA LEU A 182 -34.17 -15.82 6.60
C LEU A 182 -33.58 -16.93 7.51
N PRO A 183 -34.18 -17.32 8.65
CA PRO A 183 -33.62 -18.39 9.49
C PRO A 183 -33.51 -19.73 8.76
N LYS A 184 -34.48 -20.06 7.88
CA LYS A 184 -34.47 -21.31 7.11
C LYS A 184 -33.36 -21.36 6.08
N ILE A 185 -32.98 -20.21 5.53
CA ILE A 185 -31.85 -20.09 4.61
C ILE A 185 -30.55 -20.31 5.37
N ILE A 186 -30.41 -19.72 6.55
CA ILE A 186 -29.23 -19.88 7.43
C ILE A 186 -29.08 -21.34 7.89
N ASP A 187 -30.17 -21.99 8.31
CA ASP A 187 -30.16 -23.42 8.68
C ASP A 187 -29.72 -24.30 7.51
N HIS A 188 -30.23 -24.02 6.30
CA HIS A 188 -29.84 -24.73 5.09
C HIS A 188 -28.35 -24.55 4.75
N MET A 189 -27.81 -23.33 4.84
CA MET A 189 -26.38 -23.05 4.63
C MET A 189 -25.47 -23.79 5.63
N ASN A 190 -25.96 -24.03 6.84
CA ASN A 190 -25.21 -24.77 7.86
C ASN A 190 -25.31 -26.29 7.70
N ALA A 191 -26.48 -26.79 7.27
CA ALA A 191 -26.72 -28.21 7.02
C ALA A 191 -26.08 -28.71 5.71
N ILE A 192 -26.08 -27.87 4.67
CA ILE A 192 -25.53 -28.16 3.34
C ILE A 192 -24.57 -27.01 2.95
N PRO A 193 -23.38 -26.95 3.57
CA PRO A 193 -22.42 -25.89 3.29
C PRO A 193 -21.83 -26.06 1.89
N PHE A 194 -21.42 -24.95 1.30
CA PHE A 194 -20.70 -24.96 0.04
C PHE A 194 -19.31 -25.57 0.25
N LYS A 195 -18.83 -26.34 -0.73
CA LYS A 195 -17.50 -26.96 -0.70
C LYS A 195 -16.82 -26.74 -2.04
N ASP A 196 -15.70 -26.03 -2.02
CA ASP A 196 -14.99 -25.61 -3.22
C ASP A 196 -14.18 -26.75 -3.86
N ALA A 197 -13.55 -26.48 -5.01
CA ALA A 197 -12.71 -27.45 -5.71
C ALA A 197 -11.53 -27.99 -4.88
N LYS A 198 -11.09 -27.27 -3.83
CA LYS A 198 -10.00 -27.68 -2.93
C LYS A 198 -10.51 -28.33 -1.63
N GLY A 199 -11.82 -28.48 -1.49
CA GLY A 199 -12.47 -29.08 -0.33
C GLY A 199 -12.60 -28.17 0.90
N ARG A 200 -12.33 -26.87 0.78
CA ARG A 200 -12.63 -25.85 1.80
C ARG A 200 -14.14 -25.74 1.96
N ILE A 201 -14.61 -25.62 3.20
CA ILE A 201 -16.03 -25.64 3.56
C ILE A 201 -16.47 -24.22 3.91
N TYR A 202 -17.52 -23.75 3.26
CA TYR A 202 -18.08 -22.41 3.39
C TYR A 202 -19.49 -22.50 3.98
N LYS A 203 -19.61 -22.12 5.25
CA LYS A 203 -20.87 -22.07 6.03
C LYS A 203 -21.42 -20.65 6.04
N TYR A 204 -22.65 -20.48 6.59
CA TYR A 204 -23.10 -19.15 6.98
C TYR A 204 -22.11 -18.57 8.01
N GLY A 205 -21.41 -17.52 7.60
CA GLY A 205 -20.22 -17.02 8.28
C GLY A 205 -19.15 -16.64 7.27
N GLU A 206 -18.72 -17.64 6.50
CA GLU A 206 -17.48 -17.58 5.73
C GLU A 206 -17.54 -16.55 4.59
N PHE A 207 -16.40 -15.93 4.29
CA PHE A 207 -16.24 -15.06 3.13
C PHE A 207 -16.50 -15.82 1.82
N PHE A 208 -16.78 -15.09 0.73
CA PHE A 208 -17.03 -15.71 -0.58
C PHE A 208 -15.90 -16.66 -1.02
N PRO A 209 -16.21 -17.87 -1.52
CA PRO A 209 -15.23 -18.76 -2.13
C PRO A 209 -14.46 -18.04 -3.23
N VAL A 210 -13.14 -18.24 -3.26
CA VAL A 210 -12.24 -17.59 -4.23
C VAL A 210 -12.55 -17.94 -5.69
N GLU A 211 -13.17 -19.10 -5.92
CA GLU A 211 -13.66 -19.53 -7.24
C GLU A 211 -14.89 -18.74 -7.73
N LEU A 212 -15.50 -17.91 -6.88
CA LEU A 212 -16.51 -16.92 -7.25
C LEU A 212 -15.92 -15.53 -7.55
N SER A 213 -14.60 -15.35 -7.44
CA SER A 213 -13.94 -14.07 -7.77
C SER A 213 -14.15 -13.71 -9.25
N PRO A 214 -14.68 -12.51 -9.57
CA PRO A 214 -14.78 -12.05 -10.95
C PRO A 214 -13.41 -11.61 -11.53
N PHE A 215 -12.35 -11.57 -10.72
CA PHE A 215 -11.00 -11.14 -11.10
C PHE A 215 -9.98 -12.27 -10.91
N ALA A 216 -8.98 -12.34 -11.80
CA ALA A 216 -7.81 -13.19 -11.62
C ALA A 216 -6.82 -12.56 -10.62
N TYR A 217 -6.04 -13.40 -9.92
CA TYR A 217 -5.09 -12.98 -8.89
C TYR A 217 -4.18 -11.84 -9.37
N ASN A 218 -3.59 -12.03 -10.55
CA ASN A 218 -2.63 -11.13 -11.16
C ASN A 218 -3.23 -9.80 -11.64
N GLU A 219 -4.55 -9.64 -11.63
CA GLU A 219 -5.26 -8.38 -11.96
C GLU A 219 -5.66 -7.58 -10.70
N THR A 220 -5.45 -8.12 -9.50
CA THR A 220 -5.89 -7.50 -8.23
C THR A 220 -4.74 -6.90 -7.43
N ALA A 221 -5.07 -6.07 -6.43
CA ALA A 221 -4.12 -5.57 -5.43
C ALA A 221 -3.41 -6.69 -4.62
N ALA A 222 -3.92 -7.93 -4.65
CA ALA A 222 -3.18 -9.07 -4.10
C ALA A 222 -1.85 -9.30 -4.83
N GLN A 223 -1.78 -9.04 -6.14
CA GLN A 223 -0.54 -9.10 -6.92
C GLN A 223 0.39 -7.92 -6.61
N GLU A 224 -0.15 -6.74 -6.35
CA GLU A 224 0.60 -5.54 -5.96
C GLU A 224 1.30 -5.69 -4.60
N HIS A 225 0.66 -6.39 -3.66
CA HIS A 225 1.15 -6.52 -2.28
C HIS A 225 1.80 -7.88 -1.96
N PHE A 226 1.40 -8.94 -2.66
CA PHE A 226 1.79 -10.32 -2.36
C PHE A 226 2.16 -11.10 -3.63
N ALA A 227 2.82 -10.43 -4.59
CA ALA A 227 3.18 -10.94 -5.91
C ALA A 227 3.53 -12.44 -5.95
N ARG A 228 2.82 -13.19 -6.80
CA ARG A 228 3.05 -14.62 -7.06
C ARG A 228 3.38 -14.84 -8.53
N ASP A 229 4.00 -15.97 -8.84
CA ASP A 229 3.95 -16.52 -10.19
C ASP A 229 2.64 -17.29 -10.44
N GLU A 230 2.42 -17.64 -11.70
CA GLU A 230 1.22 -18.34 -12.18
C GLU A 230 1.01 -19.70 -11.51
N GLN A 231 2.08 -20.44 -11.24
CA GLN A 231 2.00 -21.77 -10.63
C GLN A 231 1.64 -21.64 -9.15
N MET A 232 2.31 -20.76 -8.41
CA MET A 232 2.00 -20.45 -7.01
C MET A 232 0.59 -19.88 -6.78
N ALA A 233 0.02 -19.22 -7.79
CA ALA A 233 -1.38 -18.75 -7.77
C ALA A 233 -2.35 -19.91 -8.01
N LYS A 234 -2.12 -20.72 -9.05
CA LYS A 234 -2.94 -21.90 -9.39
C LYS A 234 -2.93 -22.95 -8.28
N ASP A 235 -1.76 -23.26 -7.72
CA ASP A 235 -1.60 -24.21 -6.61
C ASP A 235 -2.35 -23.76 -5.36
N ALA A 236 -2.46 -22.44 -5.14
CA ALA A 236 -3.27 -21.89 -4.05
C ALA A 236 -4.79 -21.91 -4.34
N GLY A 237 -5.20 -22.11 -5.60
CA GLY A 237 -6.59 -22.15 -6.03
C GLY A 237 -7.12 -20.81 -6.55
N PHE A 238 -6.24 -19.91 -6.99
CA PHE A 238 -6.64 -18.65 -7.63
C PHE A 238 -6.74 -18.78 -9.15
N LEU A 239 -7.63 -18.00 -9.75
CA LEU A 239 -7.63 -17.75 -11.19
C LEU A 239 -6.38 -16.95 -11.59
N TRP A 240 -5.84 -17.22 -12.77
CA TRP A 240 -4.74 -16.47 -13.36
C TRP A 240 -5.09 -16.09 -14.80
N ARG A 241 -4.94 -14.82 -15.15
CA ARG A 241 -5.18 -14.31 -16.50
C ARG A 241 -3.88 -14.24 -17.27
N ALA A 242 -3.76 -15.06 -18.31
CA ALA A 242 -2.68 -14.92 -19.28
C ALA A 242 -2.69 -13.50 -19.89
N GLN A 243 -1.53 -12.90 -20.06
CA GLN A 243 -1.41 -11.58 -20.66
C GLN A 243 -2.01 -11.60 -22.07
N ASP A 244 -2.92 -10.66 -22.37
CA ASP A 244 -3.42 -10.45 -23.73
C ASP A 244 -2.27 -9.94 -24.62
N VAL A 245 -1.55 -10.86 -25.28
CA VAL A 245 -0.41 -10.55 -26.17
C VAL A 245 -0.92 -9.92 -27.47
N LYS A 246 -1.43 -8.70 -27.36
CA LYS A 246 -1.62 -7.81 -28.50
C LYS A 246 -0.23 -7.44 -29.00
N ASN A 247 0.19 -8.06 -30.11
CA ASN A 247 1.45 -7.85 -30.82
C ASN A 247 1.56 -6.43 -31.42
N GLN A 248 1.39 -5.39 -30.61
CA GLN A 248 1.72 -4.02 -30.97
C GLN A 248 3.22 -3.84 -30.75
N LYS A 249 3.97 -3.93 -31.85
CA LYS A 249 5.35 -3.42 -31.87
C LYS A 249 5.28 -1.93 -31.54
N ALA A 250 6.06 -1.50 -30.57
CA ALA A 250 6.22 -0.08 -30.29
C ALA A 250 6.78 0.64 -31.53
N GLU A 251 6.36 1.89 -31.72
CA GLU A 251 6.86 2.79 -32.77
C GLU A 251 8.19 3.43 -32.35
N ILE A 252 8.43 3.54 -31.03
CA ILE A 252 9.63 4.11 -30.42
C ILE A 252 10.14 3.16 -29.34
N SER A 253 11.43 2.82 -29.37
CA SER A 253 12.12 2.12 -28.28
C SER A 253 12.44 3.08 -27.12
N PRO A 254 12.34 2.65 -25.85
CA PRO A 254 12.80 3.42 -24.70
C PRO A 254 14.22 3.99 -24.84
N ALA A 255 15.12 3.22 -25.46
CA ALA A 255 16.52 3.60 -25.67
C ALA A 255 16.71 4.72 -26.72
N GLU A 256 15.70 5.00 -27.54
CA GLU A 256 15.71 6.11 -28.50
C GLU A 256 15.22 7.43 -27.88
N LEU A 257 14.66 7.40 -26.66
CA LEU A 257 14.13 8.58 -25.99
C LEU A 257 15.26 9.47 -25.45
N PRO A 258 15.35 10.75 -25.87
CA PRO A 258 16.20 11.75 -25.24
C PRO A 258 16.18 11.73 -23.71
N ASP A 259 17.34 11.99 -23.13
CA ASP A 259 17.58 12.01 -21.68
C ASP A 259 16.87 13.19 -20.97
N THR A 260 16.68 14.30 -21.68
CA THR A 260 15.97 15.50 -21.20
C THR A 260 14.74 15.78 -22.05
N ILE A 261 13.73 16.44 -21.47
CA ILE A 261 12.51 16.83 -22.19
C ILE A 261 12.76 17.85 -23.31
N ALA A 262 13.85 18.61 -23.23
CA ALA A 262 14.25 19.57 -24.27
C ALA A 262 14.61 18.91 -25.61
N GLY A 263 14.99 17.63 -25.61
CA GLY A 263 15.22 16.85 -26.83
C GLY A 263 13.95 16.24 -27.45
N ILE A 264 12.80 16.32 -26.78
CA ILE A 264 11.56 15.63 -27.16
C ILE A 264 10.70 16.53 -28.08
N GLY A 265 10.58 16.12 -29.35
CA GLY A 265 9.67 16.72 -30.32
C GLY A 265 8.19 16.50 -29.99
N ASP A 266 7.31 17.35 -30.53
CA ASP A 266 5.86 17.22 -30.35
C ASP A 266 5.26 15.99 -31.07
N ASP A 267 6.00 15.45 -32.04
CA ASP A 267 5.62 14.27 -32.82
C ASP A 267 5.64 12.96 -32.02
N ILE A 268 6.13 12.97 -30.77
CA ILE A 268 5.99 11.84 -29.84
C ILE A 268 4.54 11.63 -29.38
N ALA A 269 3.73 12.69 -29.39
CA ALA A 269 2.35 12.62 -28.91
C ALA A 269 1.52 11.66 -29.79
N GLY A 270 0.87 10.70 -29.15
CA GLY A 270 0.09 9.65 -29.82
C GLY A 270 0.90 8.46 -30.37
N LYS A 271 2.23 8.56 -30.51
CA LYS A 271 3.09 7.41 -30.88
C LYS A 271 3.18 6.39 -29.75
N SER A 272 3.24 5.12 -30.12
CA SER A 272 3.44 4.01 -29.18
C SER A 272 4.91 3.88 -28.76
N ILE A 273 5.17 4.08 -27.47
CA ILE A 273 6.47 3.94 -26.83
C ILE A 273 6.54 2.58 -26.14
N GLY A 274 7.62 1.83 -26.34
CA GLY A 274 7.84 0.56 -25.65
C GLY A 274 7.98 0.73 -24.13
N CYS A 275 7.75 -0.33 -23.37
CA CYS A 275 8.10 -0.37 -21.95
C CYS A 275 9.47 -1.03 -21.79
N GLU A 276 10.39 -0.36 -21.10
CA GLU A 276 11.76 -0.84 -20.82
C GLU A 276 11.81 -2.22 -20.13
N HIS A 277 10.78 -2.58 -19.35
CA HIS A 277 10.68 -3.91 -18.75
C HIS A 277 10.34 -5.05 -19.76
N GLU A 278 9.95 -4.75 -21.01
CA GLU A 278 9.68 -5.71 -22.09
C GLU A 278 8.72 -6.88 -21.75
N GLY A 279 7.85 -6.72 -20.75
CA GLY A 279 6.98 -7.82 -20.27
C GLY A 279 7.68 -8.87 -19.40
N LYS A 280 8.96 -8.68 -19.08
CA LYS A 280 9.78 -9.60 -18.28
C LYS A 280 9.60 -9.43 -16.76
N CYS A 281 8.77 -8.48 -16.32
CA CYS A 281 8.48 -8.19 -14.93
C CYS A 281 7.08 -8.67 -14.50
N ASN A 282 6.90 -8.96 -13.21
CA ASN A 282 5.64 -9.47 -12.64
C ASN A 282 4.64 -8.35 -12.25
N GLU A 283 4.62 -7.27 -13.04
CA GLU A 283 3.98 -5.97 -12.72
C GLU A 283 2.84 -5.60 -13.70
N GLN A 284 2.18 -6.60 -14.30
CA GLN A 284 1.17 -6.40 -15.36
C GLN A 284 1.64 -5.47 -16.50
N CYS A 285 2.89 -5.61 -16.97
CA CYS A 285 3.45 -4.71 -17.99
C CYS A 285 2.56 -4.64 -19.25
N SER A 286 2.29 -3.44 -19.77
CA SER A 286 1.46 -3.26 -20.97
C SER A 286 2.22 -3.43 -22.30
N LEU A 287 3.51 -3.80 -22.24
CA LEU A 287 4.50 -3.87 -23.34
C LEU A 287 4.80 -2.54 -24.05
N ALA A 288 3.79 -1.72 -24.29
CA ALA A 288 3.89 -0.37 -24.82
C ALA A 288 2.83 0.55 -24.19
N PHE A 289 3.04 1.86 -24.29
CA PHE A 289 2.11 2.90 -23.86
C PHE A 289 2.14 4.07 -24.86
N ARG A 290 1.34 5.11 -24.62
CA ARG A 290 1.32 6.36 -25.40
C ARG A 290 1.39 7.55 -24.45
N ILE A 291 1.79 8.69 -24.98
CA ILE A 291 1.75 9.98 -24.29
C ILE A 291 0.75 10.87 -25.04
N THR A 292 -0.20 11.49 -24.33
CA THR A 292 -1.14 12.45 -24.92
C THR A 292 -0.48 13.82 -25.12
N PRO A 293 -1.04 14.72 -25.96
CA PRO A 293 -0.56 16.10 -26.07
C PRO A 293 -0.52 16.82 -24.71
N ASP A 294 -1.57 16.66 -23.89
CA ASP A 294 -1.69 17.28 -22.56
C ASP A 294 -0.63 16.76 -21.57
N GLU A 295 -0.35 15.45 -21.60
CA GLU A 295 0.75 14.86 -20.83
C GLU A 295 2.11 15.40 -21.30
N LEU A 296 2.32 15.55 -22.61
CA LEU A 296 3.56 16.10 -23.14
C LEU A 296 3.75 17.57 -22.75
N GLU A 297 2.70 18.39 -22.78
CA GLU A 297 2.73 19.76 -22.28
C GLU A 297 3.10 19.78 -20.78
N PHE A 298 2.51 18.90 -19.99
CA PHE A 298 2.85 18.75 -18.57
C PHE A 298 4.33 18.39 -18.37
N TYR A 299 4.87 17.40 -19.09
CA TYR A 299 6.29 17.04 -19.00
C TYR A 299 7.20 18.21 -19.37
N LYS A 300 6.88 18.94 -20.46
CA LYS A 300 7.62 20.14 -20.91
C LYS A 300 7.58 21.27 -19.88
N LYS A 301 6.39 21.60 -19.37
CA LYS A 301 6.17 22.67 -18.38
C LYS A 301 6.85 22.39 -17.04
N MET A 302 6.84 21.14 -16.61
CA MET A 302 7.50 20.69 -15.36
C MET A 302 9.00 20.41 -15.55
N ASN A 303 9.54 20.58 -16.76
CA ASN A 303 10.92 20.30 -17.14
C ASN A 303 11.41 18.90 -16.73
N ILE A 304 10.58 17.87 -16.94
CA ILE A 304 10.87 16.48 -16.58
C ILE A 304 10.80 15.57 -17.81
N PRO A 305 11.72 14.59 -17.95
CA PRO A 305 11.78 13.74 -19.11
C PRO A 305 10.57 12.79 -19.19
N VAL A 306 10.18 12.45 -20.41
CA VAL A 306 9.13 11.44 -20.67
C VAL A 306 9.53 10.08 -20.05
N PRO A 307 8.54 9.29 -19.57
CA PRO A 307 8.80 7.98 -18.95
C PRO A 307 9.33 6.97 -19.98
N MET A 308 10.09 5.99 -19.49
CA MET A 308 10.54 4.80 -20.26
C MET A 308 9.71 3.55 -19.94
N LEU A 309 8.78 3.67 -18.99
CA LEU A 309 8.02 2.59 -18.40
C LEU A 309 6.53 2.85 -18.51
N CYS A 310 5.77 1.80 -18.81
CA CYS A 310 4.32 1.87 -18.85
C CYS A 310 3.72 2.25 -17.49
N GLN A 311 2.44 2.66 -17.48
CA GLN A 311 1.76 3.10 -16.26
C GLN A 311 1.77 2.04 -15.15
N ASN A 312 1.64 0.75 -15.49
CA ASN A 312 1.62 -0.34 -14.53
C ASN A 312 3.01 -0.53 -13.89
N CYS A 313 4.08 -0.64 -14.69
CA CYS A 313 5.45 -0.71 -14.16
C CYS A 313 5.82 0.51 -13.31
N ARG A 314 5.43 1.73 -13.73
CA ARG A 314 5.62 2.95 -12.90
C ARG A 314 4.83 2.90 -11.59
N HIS A 315 3.64 2.30 -11.59
CA HIS A 315 2.83 2.10 -10.40
C HIS A 315 3.49 1.11 -9.43
N PHE A 316 3.91 -0.07 -9.90
CA PHE A 316 4.62 -1.07 -9.10
C PHE A 316 5.95 -0.51 -8.55
N GLN A 317 6.74 0.22 -9.35
CA GLN A 317 7.94 0.91 -8.87
C GLN A 317 7.65 2.00 -7.81
N ARG A 318 6.45 2.59 -7.80
CA ARG A 318 6.00 3.51 -6.74
C ARG A 318 5.60 2.74 -5.48
N LEU A 319 4.88 1.64 -5.61
CA LEU A 319 4.51 0.77 -4.49
C LEU A 319 5.74 0.15 -3.81
N ALA A 320 6.74 -0.26 -4.58
CA ALA A 320 8.01 -0.80 -4.07
C ALA A 320 8.86 0.21 -3.26
N GLN A 321 8.46 1.48 -3.19
CA GLN A 321 9.07 2.49 -2.31
C GLN A 321 8.36 2.57 -0.93
N LYS A 322 7.18 1.95 -0.77
CA LYS A 322 6.55 1.76 0.54
C LYS A 322 7.19 0.59 1.26
N ASN A 323 7.09 0.60 2.59
CA ASN A 323 7.32 -0.62 3.36
C ASN A 323 6.24 -1.66 3.01
N PRO A 324 6.59 -2.96 2.91
CA PRO A 324 5.65 -4.02 2.53
C PRO A 324 4.64 -4.31 3.64
N LEU A 325 3.54 -4.97 3.29
CA LEU A 325 2.48 -5.44 4.20
C LEU A 325 2.92 -6.69 5.00
N LYS A 326 4.11 -6.64 5.59
CA LYS A 326 4.76 -7.76 6.27
C LYS A 326 5.55 -7.27 7.46
N LEU A 327 5.48 -8.02 8.55
CA LEU A 327 6.20 -7.77 9.78
C LEU A 327 7.29 -8.81 9.99
N TRP A 328 8.39 -8.37 10.59
CA TRP A 328 9.50 -9.20 11.04
C TRP A 328 9.84 -8.86 12.49
N ASP A 329 10.23 -9.88 13.26
CA ASP A 329 10.81 -9.69 14.58
C ASP A 329 12.23 -9.10 14.44
N SER A 330 12.53 -8.08 15.24
CA SER A 330 13.80 -7.34 15.18
C SER A 330 14.22 -6.83 16.56
N LYS A 331 15.44 -6.32 16.65
CA LYS A 331 16.04 -5.72 17.85
C LYS A 331 16.50 -4.30 17.54
N CYS A 332 16.60 -3.49 18.58
CA CYS A 332 17.17 -2.14 18.48
C CYS A 332 18.66 -2.23 18.13
N MET A 333 19.06 -1.68 16.97
CA MET A 333 20.43 -1.75 16.45
C MET A 333 21.40 -0.74 17.09
N CYS A 334 21.20 -0.42 18.37
CA CYS A 334 21.97 0.57 19.10
C CYS A 334 22.97 -0.12 20.05
N ALA A 335 24.25 -0.11 19.65
CA ALA A 335 25.38 -0.69 20.38
C ALA A 335 26.14 0.37 21.20
N GLY A 336 25.39 1.16 21.98
CA GLY A 336 25.92 2.19 22.87
C GLY A 336 26.42 3.43 22.12
N ALA A 337 27.72 3.52 21.82
CA ALA A 337 28.31 4.68 21.13
C ALA A 337 28.06 4.69 19.60
N LYS A 338 27.60 3.57 19.03
CA LYS A 338 27.39 3.40 17.58
C LYS A 338 26.19 2.49 17.30
N SER A 339 25.80 2.41 16.04
CA SER A 339 24.94 1.33 15.56
C SER A 339 25.68 -0.02 15.51
N ASP A 340 24.95 -1.14 15.47
CA ASP A 340 25.50 -2.51 15.40
C ASP A 340 26.49 -2.70 14.23
N ASN A 341 26.16 -2.10 13.08
CA ASN A 341 26.99 -2.14 11.87
C ASN A 341 28.09 -1.05 11.85
N ALA A 342 28.25 -0.30 12.94
CA ALA A 342 29.17 0.82 13.14
C ALA A 342 29.10 1.96 12.09
N SER A 343 28.08 1.98 11.23
CA SER A 343 27.95 2.99 10.17
C SER A 343 27.35 4.32 10.64
N TYR A 344 26.69 4.34 11.80
CA TYR A 344 26.23 5.53 12.50
C TYR A 344 26.93 5.65 13.86
N THR A 345 27.33 6.87 14.22
CA THR A 345 27.87 7.21 15.55
C THR A 345 26.80 7.98 16.30
N ASN A 346 26.44 7.50 17.48
CA ASN A 346 25.43 8.14 18.30
C ASN A 346 25.96 9.47 18.85
N VAL A 347 25.14 10.51 18.82
CA VAL A 347 25.50 11.85 19.30
C VAL A 347 25.17 12.07 20.78
N GLN A 348 24.34 11.21 21.38
CA GLN A 348 23.94 11.29 22.79
C GLN A 348 24.21 9.98 23.54
N GLU A 349 24.34 10.04 24.87
CA GLU A 349 24.36 8.83 25.70
C GLU A 349 22.94 8.28 25.89
N HIS A 350 22.76 6.99 25.61
CA HIS A 350 21.48 6.28 25.78
C HIS A 350 21.30 5.69 27.17
N PHE A 351 20.06 5.30 27.50
CA PHE A 351 19.71 4.69 28.80
C PHE A 351 20.50 3.41 29.15
N HIS A 352 21.04 2.72 28.14
CA HIS A 352 21.89 1.53 28.27
C HIS A 352 23.40 1.84 28.20
N LYS A 353 23.79 3.11 28.14
CA LYS A 353 25.19 3.58 28.13
C LYS A 353 26.02 2.91 27.03
N ALA A 354 27.08 2.19 27.41
CA ALA A 354 27.98 1.50 26.50
C ALA A 354 27.50 0.09 26.10
N ASP A 355 26.51 -0.47 26.80
CA ASP A 355 25.96 -1.78 26.48
C ASP A 355 25.06 -1.72 25.25
N HIS A 356 24.75 -2.88 24.66
CA HIS A 356 23.78 -2.99 23.57
C HIS A 356 22.35 -2.78 24.10
N CYS A 357 21.53 -2.04 23.35
CA CYS A 357 20.13 -1.82 23.70
C CYS A 357 19.37 -3.17 23.82
N PRO A 358 18.65 -3.44 24.92
CA PRO A 358 17.95 -4.72 25.12
C PRO A 358 16.60 -4.81 24.39
N ASN A 359 16.12 -3.73 23.78
CA ASN A 359 14.76 -3.63 23.25
C ASN A 359 14.56 -4.46 21.96
N ALA A 360 13.44 -5.18 21.90
CA ALA A 360 12.98 -5.95 20.73
C ALA A 360 11.57 -5.51 20.32
N PHE A 361 11.22 -5.68 19.05
CA PHE A 361 9.97 -5.20 18.45
C PHE A 361 9.66 -5.90 17.12
N GLN A 362 8.44 -5.74 16.62
CA GLN A 362 8.09 -6.05 15.23
C GLN A 362 8.14 -4.81 14.36
N THR A 363 8.54 -4.97 13.09
CA THR A 363 8.64 -3.85 12.14
C THR A 363 8.47 -4.30 10.68
N THR A 364 8.20 -3.34 9.80
CA THR A 364 8.09 -3.52 8.34
C THR A 364 9.41 -3.34 7.58
N TYR A 365 10.51 -3.13 8.30
CA TYR A 365 11.86 -3.29 7.76
C TYR A 365 12.26 -4.77 7.78
N SER A 366 12.59 -5.35 6.62
CA SER A 366 13.06 -6.75 6.56
C SER A 366 14.51 -6.89 7.05
N PRO A 367 14.93 -8.08 7.53
CA PRO A 367 16.32 -8.35 7.91
C PRO A 367 17.35 -8.23 6.76
N GLU A 368 16.89 -8.15 5.51
CA GLU A 368 17.74 -7.97 4.32
C GLU A 368 17.97 -6.49 3.98
N ARG A 369 17.24 -5.57 4.64
CA ARG A 369 17.41 -4.12 4.48
C ARG A 369 18.67 -3.64 5.20
N ARG A 370 19.26 -2.55 4.71
CA ARG A 370 20.54 -2.00 5.22
C ARG A 370 20.34 -0.98 6.33
N GLU A 371 19.10 -0.53 6.52
CA GLU A 371 18.70 0.56 7.41
C GLU A 371 18.91 0.22 8.89
N ILE A 372 19.39 1.21 9.65
CA ILE A 372 19.66 1.07 11.08
C ILE A 372 18.37 1.32 11.86
N ILE A 373 17.80 0.29 12.47
CA ILE A 373 16.47 0.38 13.11
C ILE A 373 16.61 0.56 14.62
N TYR A 374 16.18 1.74 15.12
CA TYR A 374 16.20 2.06 16.54
C TYR A 374 14.79 1.96 17.15
N CYS A 375 14.73 1.47 18.39
CA CYS A 375 13.51 1.51 19.21
C CYS A 375 13.10 2.98 19.50
N GLU A 376 11.86 3.17 19.98
CA GLU A 376 11.32 4.49 20.35
C GLU A 376 12.33 5.34 21.13
N GLN A 377 12.83 4.81 22.24
CA GLN A 377 13.66 5.53 23.19
C GLN A 377 15.02 5.92 22.59
N CYS A 378 15.72 4.99 21.93
CA CYS A 378 17.02 5.29 21.31
C CYS A 378 16.89 6.28 20.14
N TYR A 379 15.84 6.13 19.32
CA TYR A 379 15.57 7.06 18.24
C TYR A 379 15.26 8.46 18.79
N GLN A 380 14.35 8.57 19.77
CA GLN A 380 14.01 9.84 20.43
C GLN A 380 15.23 10.52 21.05
N THR A 381 16.11 9.79 21.73
CA THR A 381 17.35 10.35 22.31
C THR A 381 18.26 10.96 21.26
N GLU A 382 18.48 10.29 20.12
CA GLU A 382 19.36 10.80 19.06
C GLU A 382 18.78 11.99 18.29
N VAL A 383 17.45 12.05 18.15
CA VAL A 383 16.81 13.13 17.39
C VAL A 383 16.39 14.31 18.26
N ALA A 384 16.46 14.24 19.59
CA ALA A 384 15.86 15.19 20.55
C ALA A 384 15.98 16.67 20.16
#